data_AF-A0A067NXM3-F1
#
_entry.id   AF-A0A067NXM3-F1
#
_cell.length_a   1.000
_cell.length_b   1.000
_cell.length_c   1.000
_cell.angle_alpha   90.00
_cell.angle_beta   90.00
_cell.angle_gamma   90.00
#
_symmetry.space_group_name_H-M   'P 1'
#
loop_
_entity.id
_entity.type
_entity.pdbx_description
1 polymer ?
#
loop_
_entity_poly.entity_id
_entity_poly.type
_entity_poly.pdbx_seq_one_letter_code
_entity_poly.pdbx_strand_id
1 'polypeptide(L)'
;MSNVLPLVRLVSFGVVIVFSIIVLGLCAHITNLTTNSFIPFYFTFAAMGIATVILTWAGLGTLLIVDRLRKGAIASWIVTELSVMGFLWIFWLTTGALVSEENAFRFSPGCSNTRGTVCGEFAATVAFSWLNWLIIFGYGGTLLVFSIIAATRGNSVWFKSVSEADFFAPAVQKAAPPTVYQPQPVQPQMQQQPIQGQYPPAGYQQPQQQPAFVPSPTPQSPQV
;
A
#
# COMPACT_ATOMS: atom_id res chain seq x y z
N MET A 1 11.00 -14.75 3.06
CA MET A 1 10.06 -13.79 3.68
C MET A 1 9.18 -13.04 2.66
N SER A 2 9.36 -13.24 1.35
CA SER A 2 8.63 -12.52 0.28
C SER A 2 7.10 -12.73 0.27
N ASN A 3 6.57 -13.78 0.90
CA ASN A 3 5.13 -14.07 0.87
C ASN A 3 4.33 -13.51 2.06
N VAL A 4 4.97 -12.87 3.04
CA VAL A 4 4.27 -12.44 4.27
C VAL A 4 3.42 -11.19 4.02
N LEU A 5 3.94 -10.20 3.30
CA LEU A 5 3.23 -8.96 2.97
C LEU A 5 1.92 -9.19 2.19
N PRO A 6 1.91 -9.95 1.07
CA PRO A 6 0.67 -10.21 0.34
C PRO A 6 -0.33 -11.05 1.15
N LEU A 7 0.15 -11.92 2.05
CA LEU A 7 -0.71 -12.67 2.96
C LEU A 7 -1.39 -11.73 3.96
N VAL A 8 -0.64 -10.83 4.61
CA VAL A 8 -1.17 -9.85 5.56
C VAL A 8 -2.19 -8.92 4.88
N ARG A 9 -1.92 -8.50 3.64
CA ARG A 9 -2.86 -7.74 2.80
C ARG A 9 -4.17 -8.49 2.59
N LEU A 10 -4.09 -9.74 2.13
CA LEU A 10 -5.28 -10.57 1.87
C LEU A 10 -6.11 -10.79 3.14
N VAL A 11 -5.44 -11.10 4.27
CA VAL A 11 -6.10 -11.35 5.56
C VAL A 11 -6.75 -10.07 6.08
N SER A 12 -6.04 -8.94 6.09
CA SER A 12 -6.58 -7.67 6.57
C SER A 12 -7.81 -7.22 5.76
N PHE A 13 -7.76 -7.30 4.43
CA PHE A 13 -8.91 -6.93 3.59
C PHE A 13 -10.08 -7.90 3.77
N GLY A 14 -9.80 -9.20 3.87
CA GLY A 14 -10.81 -10.21 4.13
C GLY A 14 -11.55 -9.96 5.44
N VAL A 15 -10.81 -9.68 6.52
CA VAL A 15 -11.40 -9.37 7.84
C VAL A 15 -12.23 -8.09 7.78
N VAL A 16 -11.73 -7.03 7.14
CA VAL A 16 -12.48 -5.76 6.99
C VAL A 16 -13.78 -5.97 6.20
N ILE A 17 -13.76 -6.77 5.12
CA ILE A 17 -14.96 -7.10 4.35
C ILE A 17 -15.97 -7.86 5.21
N VAL A 18 -15.54 -8.87 5.97
CA VAL A 18 -16.42 -9.64 6.87
C VAL A 18 -17.06 -8.73 7.93
N PHE A 19 -16.28 -7.90 8.60
CA PHE A 19 -16.80 -6.95 9.58
C PHE A 19 -17.73 -5.91 8.94
N SER A 20 -17.44 -5.47 7.70
CA SER A 20 -18.32 -4.57 6.96
C SER A 20 -19.70 -5.18 6.68
N ILE A 21 -19.79 -6.49 6.40
CA ILE A 21 -21.06 -7.20 6.22
C ILE A 21 -21.88 -7.19 7.51
N ILE A 22 -21.22 -7.39 8.65
CA ILE A 22 -21.87 -7.34 9.96
C ILE A 22 -22.44 -5.93 10.22
N VAL A 23 -21.64 -4.89 10.00
CA VAL A 23 -22.07 -3.49 10.16
C VAL A 23 -23.23 -3.15 9.21
N LEU A 24 -23.20 -3.64 7.97
CA LEU A 24 -24.31 -3.44 7.03
C LEU A 24 -25.62 -4.06 7.54
N GLY A 25 -25.57 -5.29 8.06
CA GLY A 25 -26.74 -5.96 8.63
C GLY A 25 -27.30 -5.21 9.83
N LEU A 26 -26.44 -4.76 10.75
CA LEU A 26 -26.83 -3.99 11.93
C LEU A 26 -27.44 -2.63 11.53
N CYS A 27 -26.79 -1.88 10.66
CA CYS A 27 -27.30 -0.58 10.19
C CYS A 27 -28.62 -0.72 9.41
N ALA A 28 -28.76 -1.75 8.58
CA ALA A 28 -29.99 -2.03 7.85
C ALA A 28 -31.15 -2.38 8.80
N HIS A 29 -30.88 -3.22 9.82
CA HIS A 29 -31.87 -3.57 10.83
C HIS A 29 -32.30 -2.36 11.65
N ILE A 30 -31.36 -1.56 12.16
CA ILE A 30 -31.64 -0.32 12.90
C ILE A 30 -32.46 0.65 12.04
N THR A 31 -32.12 0.80 10.75
CA THR A 31 -32.87 1.66 9.83
C THR A 31 -34.30 1.17 9.64
N ASN A 32 -34.50 -0.14 9.49
CA ASN A 32 -35.82 -0.75 9.35
C ASN A 32 -36.67 -0.58 10.62
N LEU A 33 -36.08 -0.77 11.81
CA LEU A 33 -36.77 -0.54 13.08
C LEU A 33 -37.19 0.91 13.24
N THR A 34 -36.31 1.84 12.90
CA THR A 34 -36.56 3.28 13.06
C THR A 34 -37.67 3.75 12.11
N THR A 35 -37.62 3.32 10.84
CA THR A 35 -38.59 3.70 9.81
C THR A 35 -40.00 3.18 10.10
N ASN A 36 -40.11 1.95 10.65
CA ASN A 36 -41.42 1.35 10.93
C ASN A 36 -42.00 1.74 12.29
N SER A 37 -41.17 2.10 13.28
CA SER A 37 -41.63 2.30 14.67
C SER A 37 -41.77 3.77 15.07
N PHE A 38 -41.02 4.66 14.44
CA PHE A 38 -41.00 6.08 14.77
C PHE A 38 -41.24 6.88 13.47
N ILE A 39 -41.85 8.06 13.61
CA ILE A 39 -42.08 9.09 12.56
C ILE A 39 -40.96 9.04 11.51
N PRO A 40 -41.22 9.17 10.18
CA PRO A 40 -40.29 8.87 9.07
C PRO A 40 -38.94 9.59 9.13
N PHE A 41 -38.09 9.12 10.04
CA PHE A 41 -36.75 9.59 10.32
C PHE A 41 -35.83 8.37 10.31
N TYR A 42 -34.64 8.57 9.75
CA TYR A 42 -33.57 7.59 9.78
C TYR A 42 -32.40 8.16 10.58
N PHE A 43 -31.63 7.29 11.19
CA PHE A 43 -30.41 7.70 11.88
C PHE A 43 -29.32 8.06 10.87
N THR A 44 -28.76 9.26 10.99
CA THR A 44 -27.66 9.72 10.13
C THR A 44 -26.46 8.78 10.19
N PHE A 45 -26.15 8.23 11.36
CA PHE A 45 -25.06 7.26 11.50
C PHE A 45 -25.34 5.96 10.73
N ALA A 46 -26.59 5.51 10.66
CA ALA A 46 -26.94 4.27 9.97
C ALA A 46 -26.79 4.44 8.45
N ALA A 47 -27.24 5.58 7.92
CA ALA A 47 -27.02 5.96 6.52
C ALA A 47 -25.51 6.07 6.19
N MET A 48 -24.72 6.71 7.07
CA MET A 48 -23.27 6.82 6.92
C MET A 48 -22.57 5.45 6.97
N GLY A 49 -23.01 4.56 7.86
CA GLY A 49 -22.50 3.19 7.95
C GLY A 49 -22.77 2.39 6.68
N ILE A 50 -23.99 2.45 6.13
CA ILE A 50 -24.33 1.78 4.86
C ILE A 50 -23.46 2.32 3.72
N ALA A 51 -23.34 3.66 3.60
CA ALA A 51 -22.49 4.28 2.60
C ALA A 51 -21.02 3.85 2.72
N THR A 52 -20.51 3.80 3.96
CA THR A 52 -19.14 3.36 4.26
C THR A 52 -18.89 1.90 3.85
N VAL A 53 -19.87 1.01 4.07
CA VAL A 53 -19.76 -0.39 3.63
C VAL A 53 -19.75 -0.49 2.10
N ILE A 54 -20.63 0.22 1.40
CA ILE A 54 -20.67 0.24 -0.07
C ILE A 54 -19.32 0.73 -0.63
N LEU A 55 -18.79 1.82 -0.08
CA LEU A 55 -17.47 2.35 -0.45
C LEU A 55 -16.34 1.37 -0.11
N THR A 56 -16.44 0.62 0.99
CA THR A 56 -15.46 -0.41 1.36
C THR A 56 -15.48 -1.55 0.35
N TRP A 57 -16.64 -1.99 -0.10
CA TRP A 57 -16.77 -3.03 -1.11
C TRP A 57 -16.29 -2.55 -2.48
N ALA A 58 -16.64 -1.32 -2.88
CA ALA A 58 -16.13 -0.74 -4.11
C ALA A 58 -14.60 -0.56 -4.05
N GLY A 59 -14.07 0.01 -2.98
CA GLY A 59 -12.63 0.24 -2.82
C GLY A 59 -11.83 -1.05 -2.70
N LEU A 60 -12.04 -1.81 -1.62
CA LEU A 60 -11.26 -3.03 -1.35
C LEU A 60 -11.62 -4.17 -2.29
N GLY A 61 -12.89 -4.31 -2.67
CA GLY A 61 -13.33 -5.31 -3.63
C GLY A 61 -12.71 -5.09 -5.00
N THR A 62 -12.69 -3.85 -5.50
CA THR A 62 -11.99 -3.55 -6.77
C THR A 62 -10.49 -3.81 -6.65
N LEU A 63 -9.83 -3.43 -5.55
CA LEU A 63 -8.41 -3.74 -5.35
C LEU A 63 -8.14 -5.25 -5.36
N LEU A 64 -8.95 -6.05 -4.66
CA LEU A 64 -8.81 -7.52 -4.63
C LEU A 64 -9.08 -8.18 -5.98
N ILE A 65 -10.14 -7.76 -6.68
CA ILE A 65 -10.52 -8.31 -7.98
C ILE A 65 -9.43 -8.01 -9.02
N VAL A 66 -8.96 -6.76 -9.09
CA VAL A 66 -7.92 -6.39 -10.07
C VAL A 66 -6.60 -7.09 -9.77
N ASP A 67 -6.23 -7.23 -8.50
CA ASP A 67 -5.02 -7.95 -8.10
C ASP A 67 -5.05 -9.43 -8.53
N ARG A 68 -6.23 -10.06 -8.46
CA ARG A 68 -6.42 -11.43 -8.94
C ARG A 68 -6.44 -11.56 -10.46
N LEU A 69 -7.06 -10.61 -11.16
CA LEU A 69 -7.24 -10.69 -12.62
C LEU A 69 -6.01 -10.27 -13.41
N ARG A 70 -5.21 -9.31 -12.92
CA ARG A 70 -4.10 -8.74 -13.70
C ARG A 70 -2.93 -8.35 -12.80
N LYS A 71 -1.93 -9.24 -12.73
CA LYS A 71 -0.61 -8.92 -12.17
C LYS A 71 -0.01 -7.75 -12.97
N GLY A 72 0.42 -6.69 -12.29
CA GLY A 72 1.01 -5.49 -12.90
C GLY A 72 0.03 -4.41 -13.38
N ALA A 73 -1.27 -4.49 -13.06
CA ALA A 73 -2.22 -3.40 -13.35
C ALA A 73 -2.06 -2.20 -12.39
N ILE A 74 -2.42 -1.00 -12.86
CA ILE A 74 -2.33 0.29 -12.11
C ILE A 74 -3.01 0.23 -10.74
N ALA A 75 -4.08 -0.58 -10.59
CA ALA A 75 -4.74 -0.75 -9.30
C ALA A 75 -3.89 -1.48 -8.25
N SER A 76 -2.83 -2.17 -8.65
CA SER A 76 -1.88 -2.81 -7.74
C SER A 76 -0.79 -1.84 -7.26
N TRP A 77 -0.75 -0.60 -7.76
CA TRP A 77 0.25 0.38 -7.30
C TRP A 77 0.02 0.76 -5.84
N ILE A 78 1.12 0.78 -5.08
CA ILE A 78 1.16 1.21 -3.68
C ILE A 78 0.48 2.57 -3.46
N VAL A 79 0.66 3.54 -4.36
CA VAL A 79 0.01 4.86 -4.26
C VAL A 79 -1.52 4.78 -4.32
N THR A 80 -2.06 3.95 -5.21
CA THR A 80 -3.51 3.76 -5.36
C THR A 80 -4.09 3.08 -4.13
N GLU A 81 -3.40 2.05 -3.64
CA GLU A 81 -3.79 1.32 -2.43
C GLU A 81 -3.81 2.22 -1.19
N LEU A 82 -2.76 3.01 -0.98
CA LEU A 82 -2.70 4.00 0.10
C LEU A 82 -3.80 5.06 0.01
N SER A 83 -4.11 5.51 -1.21
CA SER A 83 -5.15 6.52 -1.43
C SER A 83 -6.54 5.99 -1.06
N VAL A 84 -6.87 4.76 -1.50
CA VAL A 84 -8.14 4.11 -1.16
C VAL A 84 -8.22 3.85 0.35
N MET A 85 -7.14 3.41 0.98
CA MET A 85 -7.09 3.19 2.43
C MET A 85 -7.23 4.47 3.24
N GLY A 86 -6.54 5.53 2.84
CA GLY A 86 -6.66 6.83 3.49
C GLY A 86 -8.10 7.35 3.44
N PHE A 87 -8.78 7.16 2.31
CA PHE A 87 -10.18 7.51 2.17
C PHE A 87 -11.08 6.64 3.08
N LEU A 88 -10.97 5.31 3.01
CA LEU A 88 -11.77 4.41 3.83
C LEU A 88 -11.53 4.58 5.34
N TRP A 89 -10.30 4.91 5.73
CA TRP A 89 -9.92 5.20 7.11
C TRP A 89 -10.74 6.35 7.69
N ILE A 90 -10.92 7.45 6.96
CA ILE A 90 -11.73 8.61 7.42
C ILE A 90 -13.21 8.22 7.55
N PHE A 91 -13.74 7.44 6.61
CA PHE A 91 -15.15 7.01 6.64
C PHE A 91 -15.46 6.08 7.81
N TRP A 92 -14.57 5.12 8.09
CA TRP A 92 -14.72 4.24 9.26
C TRP A 92 -14.54 5.00 10.59
N LEU A 93 -13.60 5.95 10.65
CA LEU A 93 -13.47 6.85 11.81
C LEU A 93 -14.76 7.62 12.06
N THR A 94 -15.31 8.25 11.01
CA THR A 94 -16.52 9.07 11.10
C THR A 94 -17.73 8.23 11.52
N THR A 95 -17.89 7.03 10.93
CA THR A 95 -18.95 6.09 11.30
C THR A 95 -18.82 5.68 12.77
N GLY A 96 -17.62 5.30 13.22
CA GLY A 96 -17.37 4.93 14.61
C GLY A 96 -17.68 6.07 15.59
N ALA A 97 -17.27 7.30 15.27
CA ALA A 97 -17.52 8.48 16.09
C ALA A 97 -19.02 8.78 16.23
N LEU A 98 -19.75 8.83 15.10
CA LEU A 98 -21.19 9.12 15.09
C LEU A 98 -22.00 8.07 15.87
N VAL A 99 -21.70 6.77 15.68
CA VAL A 99 -22.39 5.71 16.43
C VAL A 99 -22.06 5.79 17.92
N SER A 100 -20.81 6.13 18.27
CA SER A 100 -20.38 6.25 19.67
C SER A 100 -21.11 7.38 20.40
N GLU A 101 -21.27 8.53 19.73
CA GLU A 101 -22.02 9.67 20.26
C GLU A 101 -23.49 9.31 20.51
N GLU A 102 -24.17 8.72 19.52
CA GLU A 102 -25.57 8.30 19.65
C GLU A 102 -25.75 7.20 20.69
N ASN A 103 -24.79 6.27 20.80
CA ASN A 103 -24.81 5.25 21.82
C ASN A 103 -24.69 5.85 23.23
N ALA A 104 -23.80 6.81 23.42
CA ALA A 104 -23.63 7.52 24.69
C ALA A 104 -24.87 8.35 25.04
N PHE A 105 -25.48 9.03 24.05
CA PHE A 105 -26.66 9.87 24.28
C PHE A 105 -27.91 9.04 24.61
N ARG A 106 -28.13 7.91 23.92
CA ARG A 106 -29.36 7.13 24.06
C ARG A 106 -29.34 6.09 25.18
N PHE A 107 -28.16 5.59 25.52
CA PHE A 107 -27.99 4.48 26.45
C PHE A 107 -27.15 4.82 27.67
N SER A 108 -26.93 6.10 27.99
CA SER A 108 -26.40 6.48 29.30
C SER A 108 -27.50 6.34 30.37
N PRO A 109 -27.34 5.50 31.44
CA PRO A 109 -26.12 4.92 32.00
C PRO A 109 -25.91 3.39 31.75
N GLY A 110 -26.66 2.79 30.84
CA GLY A 110 -26.49 1.40 30.42
C GLY A 110 -27.66 0.84 29.61
N CYS A 111 -27.50 -0.39 29.12
CA CYS A 111 -28.56 -1.15 28.46
C CYS A 111 -29.51 -1.76 29.50
N SER A 112 -30.69 -1.16 29.71
CA SER A 112 -31.77 -1.77 30.51
C SER A 112 -32.44 -2.93 29.76
N ASN A 113 -32.92 -3.95 30.50
CA ASN A 113 -33.45 -5.23 30.00
C ASN A 113 -34.56 -5.10 28.92
N THR A 114 -35.34 -4.02 28.90
CA THR A 114 -36.40 -3.81 27.91
C THR A 114 -35.92 -3.33 26.53
N ARG A 115 -34.66 -2.88 26.40
CA ARG A 115 -34.04 -2.46 25.13
C ARG A 115 -32.71 -3.15 24.85
N GLY A 116 -32.48 -4.31 25.49
CA GLY A 116 -31.21 -5.03 25.44
C GLY A 116 -30.73 -5.32 24.02
N THR A 117 -31.63 -5.74 23.12
CA THR A 117 -31.27 -6.09 21.74
C THR A 117 -30.72 -4.89 20.96
N VAL A 118 -31.47 -3.78 20.90
CA VAL A 118 -31.05 -2.58 20.15
C VAL A 118 -29.78 -1.98 20.74
N CYS A 119 -29.65 -1.96 22.07
CA CYS A 119 -28.45 -1.48 22.73
C CYS A 119 -27.22 -2.33 22.37
N GLY A 120 -27.38 -3.66 22.31
CA GLY A 120 -26.34 -4.58 21.84
C GLY A 120 -25.95 -4.35 20.37
N GLU A 121 -26.91 -4.03 19.51
CA GLU A 121 -26.66 -3.71 18.09
C GLU A 121 -25.86 -2.42 17.92
N PHE A 122 -26.15 -1.38 18.71
CA PHE A 122 -25.35 -0.15 18.73
C PHE A 122 -23.93 -0.42 19.21
N ALA A 123 -23.78 -1.10 20.35
CA ALA A 123 -22.48 -1.44 20.90
C ALA A 123 -21.64 -2.29 19.92
N ALA A 124 -22.26 -3.26 19.25
CA ALA A 124 -21.61 -4.04 18.20
C ALA A 124 -21.19 -3.16 17.01
N THR A 125 -22.06 -2.27 16.55
CA THR A 125 -21.76 -1.35 15.45
C THR A 125 -20.57 -0.45 15.79
N VAL A 126 -20.52 0.10 17.02
CA VAL A 126 -19.37 0.86 17.54
C VAL A 126 -18.10 0.02 17.46
N ALA A 127 -18.12 -1.18 18.05
CA ALA A 127 -16.95 -2.05 18.13
C ALA A 127 -16.41 -2.42 16.74
N PHE A 128 -17.26 -2.90 15.83
CA PHE A 128 -16.83 -3.30 14.48
C PHE A 128 -16.35 -2.11 13.63
N SER A 129 -16.93 -0.92 13.82
CA SER A 129 -16.48 0.29 13.12
C SER A 129 -15.06 0.70 13.55
N TRP A 130 -14.79 0.69 14.86
CA TRP A 130 -13.46 0.98 15.40
C TRP A 130 -12.43 -0.11 15.03
N LEU A 131 -12.83 -1.38 14.98
CA LEU A 131 -11.95 -2.46 14.54
C LEU A 131 -11.57 -2.31 13.06
N ASN A 132 -12.53 -2.01 12.18
CA ASN A 132 -12.23 -1.73 10.77
C ASN A 132 -11.30 -0.54 10.61
N TRP A 133 -11.56 0.54 11.35
CA TRP A 133 -10.69 1.70 11.38
C TRP A 133 -9.24 1.34 11.78
N LEU A 134 -9.07 0.59 12.87
CA LEU A 134 -7.76 0.15 13.36
C LEU A 134 -7.02 -0.72 12.36
N ILE A 135 -7.72 -1.68 11.72
CA ILE A 135 -7.09 -2.59 10.75
C ILE A 135 -6.62 -1.82 9.51
N ILE A 136 -7.47 -0.94 8.97
CA ILE A 136 -7.13 -0.12 7.80
C ILE A 136 -5.99 0.84 8.14
N PHE A 137 -6.05 1.49 9.31
CA PHE A 137 -4.99 2.40 9.78
C PHE A 137 -3.67 1.67 9.98
N GLY A 138 -3.68 0.52 10.67
CA GLY A 138 -2.48 -0.27 10.95
C GLY A 138 -1.83 -0.79 9.66
N TYR A 139 -2.62 -1.35 8.75
CA TYR A 139 -2.11 -1.80 7.47
C TYR A 139 -1.61 -0.63 6.60
N GLY A 140 -2.43 0.41 6.41
CA GLY A 140 -2.06 1.58 5.61
C GLY A 140 -0.84 2.31 6.16
N GLY A 141 -0.75 2.46 7.47
CA GLY A 141 0.38 3.09 8.16
C GLY A 141 1.68 2.29 8.01
N THR A 142 1.65 0.97 8.21
CA THR A 142 2.84 0.12 8.00
C THR A 142 3.32 0.14 6.56
N LEU A 143 2.39 0.08 5.60
CA LEU A 143 2.71 0.14 4.18
C LEU A 143 3.28 1.51 3.78
N LEU A 144 2.75 2.61 4.33
CA LEU A 144 3.28 3.96 4.13
C LEU A 144 4.71 4.08 4.66
N VAL A 145 4.95 3.64 5.90
CA VAL A 145 6.30 3.70 6.52
C VAL A 145 7.31 2.90 5.70
N PHE A 146 6.98 1.68 5.30
CA PHE A 146 7.88 0.87 4.47
C PHE A 146 8.12 1.49 3.10
N SER A 147 7.11 2.11 2.51
CA SER A 147 7.25 2.81 1.22
C SER A 147 8.15 4.03 1.34
N ILE A 148 8.05 4.81 2.42
CA ILE A 148 8.94 5.95 2.68
C ILE A 148 10.38 5.46 2.87
N ILE A 149 10.61 4.44 3.70
CA ILE A 149 11.95 3.88 3.92
C ILE A 149 12.57 3.41 2.61
N ALA A 150 11.83 2.65 1.79
CA ALA A 150 12.32 2.17 0.51
C ALA A 150 12.59 3.32 -0.48
N ALA A 151 11.72 4.33 -0.53
CA ALA A 151 11.91 5.52 -1.35
C ALA A 151 13.16 6.32 -0.95
N THR A 152 13.43 6.47 0.36
CA THR A 152 14.65 7.15 0.85
C THR A 152 15.94 6.42 0.49
N ARG A 153 15.88 5.09 0.25
CA ARG A 153 17.00 4.28 -0.24
C ARG A 153 17.22 4.36 -1.76
N GLY A 154 16.41 5.17 -2.46
CA GLY A 154 16.49 5.33 -3.92
C GLY A 154 15.72 4.28 -4.71
N ASN A 155 14.93 3.43 -4.06
CA ASN A 155 14.08 2.45 -4.74
C ASN A 155 12.78 3.10 -5.19
N SER A 156 12.43 2.99 -6.49
CA SER A 156 11.11 3.39 -6.99
C SER A 156 10.06 2.37 -6.55
N VAL A 157 9.32 2.67 -5.47
CA VAL A 157 8.30 1.79 -4.88
C VAL A 157 6.86 2.24 -5.15
N TRP A 158 6.61 3.52 -5.35
CA TRP A 158 5.25 4.08 -5.45
C TRP A 158 4.38 3.47 -6.55
N PHE A 159 5.02 3.10 -7.67
CA PHE A 159 4.37 2.53 -8.86
C PHE A 159 4.61 1.02 -8.99
N LYS A 160 5.03 0.36 -7.92
CA LYS A 160 5.18 -1.09 -7.86
C LYS A 160 4.04 -1.72 -7.08
N SER A 161 3.75 -2.98 -7.38
CA SER A 161 2.89 -3.81 -6.54
C SER A 161 3.57 -4.10 -5.21
N VAL A 162 2.79 -4.22 -4.13
CA VAL A 162 3.28 -4.67 -2.82
C VAL A 162 3.97 -6.04 -2.91
N SER A 163 3.53 -6.88 -3.85
CA SER A 163 4.13 -8.20 -4.08
C SER A 163 5.46 -8.16 -4.85
N GLU A 164 5.73 -7.07 -5.57
CA GLU A 164 6.93 -6.85 -6.40
C GLU A 164 7.92 -5.89 -5.74
N ALA A 165 7.48 -5.14 -4.74
CA ALA A 165 8.29 -4.17 -4.02
C ALA A 165 9.21 -4.90 -3.04
N ASP A 166 10.52 -4.83 -3.31
CA ASP A 166 11.52 -5.24 -2.35
C ASP A 166 11.83 -4.08 -1.40
N PHE A 167 11.07 -3.99 -0.31
CA PHE A 167 11.23 -2.96 0.71
C PHE A 167 12.58 -3.04 1.45
N PHE A 168 13.24 -4.19 1.42
CA PHE A 168 14.48 -4.45 2.14
C PHE A 168 15.71 -4.54 1.22
N ALA A 169 15.54 -4.35 -0.09
CA ALA A 169 16.64 -4.28 -1.02
C ALA A 169 17.70 -3.27 -0.55
N PRO A 170 19.00 -3.59 -0.70
CA PRO A 170 20.09 -2.65 -0.50
C PRO A 170 19.86 -1.37 -1.30
N ALA A 171 20.35 -0.24 -0.80
CA ALA A 171 20.30 1.00 -1.57
C ALA A 171 20.95 0.78 -2.93
N VAL A 172 20.23 1.10 -4.01
CA VAL A 172 20.81 1.09 -5.35
C VAL A 172 21.86 2.20 -5.33
N GLN A 173 23.13 1.81 -5.22
CA GLN A 173 24.24 2.71 -5.50
C GLN A 173 23.99 3.16 -6.93
N LYS A 174 23.60 4.42 -7.11
CA LYS A 174 23.54 5.04 -8.43
C LYS A 174 24.92 4.78 -9.00
N ALA A 175 25.01 3.89 -10.01
CA ALA A 175 26.27 3.62 -10.68
C ALA A 175 26.87 4.98 -10.99
N ALA A 176 28.11 5.21 -10.55
CA ALA A 176 28.79 6.47 -10.79
C ALA A 176 28.56 6.80 -12.27
N PRO A 177 28.10 8.03 -12.61
CA PRO A 177 27.84 8.38 -13.99
C PRO A 177 29.06 7.93 -14.79
N PRO A 178 28.88 7.22 -15.92
CA PRO A 178 30.00 6.67 -16.66
C PRO A 178 30.97 7.81 -16.84
N THR A 179 32.17 7.68 -16.28
CA THR A 179 33.22 8.68 -16.41
C THR A 179 33.33 8.88 -17.91
N VAL A 180 32.80 10.00 -18.40
CA VAL A 180 32.96 10.37 -19.79
C VAL A 180 34.45 10.51 -19.89
N TYR A 181 35.10 9.50 -20.47
CA TYR A 181 36.47 9.61 -20.90
C TYR A 181 36.46 10.81 -21.82
N GLN A 182 36.81 11.98 -21.28
CA GLN A 182 37.20 13.11 -22.08
C GLN A 182 38.32 12.53 -22.94
N PRO A 183 38.14 12.46 -24.28
CA PRO A 183 39.16 11.91 -25.14
C PRO A 183 40.42 12.71 -24.88
N GLN A 184 41.37 12.07 -24.20
CA GLN A 184 42.67 12.63 -23.97
C GLN A 184 43.23 12.94 -25.36
N PRO A 185 43.67 14.19 -25.63
CA PRO A 185 44.10 14.57 -26.97
C PRO A 185 45.17 13.59 -27.42
N VAL A 186 44.83 12.85 -28.48
CA VAL A 186 45.67 11.84 -29.11
C VAL A 186 46.94 12.55 -29.57
N GLN A 187 48.06 12.32 -28.88
CA GLN A 187 49.36 12.64 -29.45
C GLN A 187 49.55 11.75 -30.69
N PRO A 188 50.00 12.32 -31.82
CA PRO A 188 50.08 11.59 -33.08
C PRO A 188 51.07 10.42 -32.98
N GLN A 189 50.55 9.20 -32.85
CA GLN A 189 51.32 7.98 -33.05
C GLN A 189 51.49 7.73 -34.55
N MET A 190 52.74 7.51 -34.94
CA MET A 190 53.14 7.16 -36.30
C MET A 190 52.48 5.86 -36.76
N GLN A 191 52.06 5.88 -38.03
CA GLN A 191 51.54 4.76 -38.83
C GLN A 191 52.38 3.47 -38.70
N GLN A 192 51.71 2.37 -38.37
CA GLN A 192 52.18 1.02 -38.73
C GLN A 192 51.06 0.23 -39.40
N GLN A 193 51.46 -0.50 -40.45
CA GLN A 193 50.67 -1.04 -41.55
C GLN A 193 49.73 -2.20 -41.18
N PRO A 194 48.67 -2.45 -41.98
CA PRO A 194 47.70 -3.53 -41.77
C PRO A 194 48.19 -4.89 -42.31
N ILE A 195 47.95 -5.97 -41.55
CA ILE A 195 47.95 -7.35 -42.06
C ILE A 195 46.52 -7.89 -42.04
N GLN A 196 46.08 -8.36 -43.22
CA GLN A 196 44.82 -9.04 -43.48
C GLN A 196 44.85 -10.49 -42.96
N GLY A 197 43.73 -10.95 -42.37
CA GLY A 197 43.49 -12.36 -42.03
C GLY A 197 42.01 -12.62 -41.72
N GLN A 198 41.48 -13.74 -42.20
CA GLN A 198 40.09 -13.98 -42.63
C GLN A 198 39.48 -15.23 -41.93
N TYR A 199 38.15 -15.22 -41.60
CA TYR A 199 37.22 -16.35 -41.23
C TYR A 199 37.35 -17.11 -39.87
N PRO A 200 36.35 -17.93 -39.40
CA PRO A 200 34.86 -17.87 -39.32
C PRO A 200 34.31 -17.95 -37.84
N PRO A 201 32.97 -17.92 -37.58
CA PRO A 201 32.41 -17.77 -36.24
C PRO A 201 32.12 -19.10 -35.53
N ALA A 202 32.53 -19.21 -34.26
CA ALA A 202 32.09 -20.26 -33.35
C ALA A 202 31.61 -19.60 -32.05
N GLY A 203 30.33 -19.82 -31.74
CA GLY A 203 29.68 -19.26 -30.57
C GLY A 203 30.27 -19.79 -29.27
N TYR A 204 30.70 -18.86 -28.42
CA TYR A 204 31.01 -19.12 -27.03
C TYR A 204 30.24 -18.13 -26.17
N GLN A 205 29.53 -18.68 -25.17
CA GLN A 205 28.90 -17.91 -24.10
C GLN A 205 29.97 -17.05 -23.41
N GLN A 206 29.74 -15.74 -23.35
CA GLN A 206 30.60 -14.83 -22.60
C GLN A 206 30.37 -15.04 -21.10
N PRO A 207 31.41 -15.42 -20.33
CA PRO A 207 31.39 -15.23 -18.89
C PRO A 207 31.43 -13.72 -18.59
N GLN A 208 30.53 -13.30 -17.73
CA GLN A 208 30.37 -11.94 -17.26
C GLN A 208 31.68 -11.48 -16.58
N GLN A 209 32.47 -10.67 -17.29
CA GLN A 209 33.71 -10.09 -16.78
C GLN A 209 33.39 -9.19 -15.58
N GLN A 210 33.90 -9.58 -14.41
CA GLN A 210 34.01 -8.70 -13.26
C GLN A 210 34.99 -7.57 -13.60
N PRO A 211 34.60 -6.29 -13.48
CA PRO A 211 35.50 -5.17 -13.72
C PRO A 211 36.66 -5.21 -12.73
N ALA A 212 37.88 -5.25 -13.27
CA ALA A 212 39.11 -5.14 -12.49
C ALA A 212 39.16 -3.79 -11.78
N PHE A 213 39.42 -3.84 -10.47
CA PHE A 213 39.57 -2.68 -9.60
C PHE A 213 40.81 -1.88 -10.00
N VAL A 214 40.61 -0.69 -10.58
CA VAL A 214 41.71 0.23 -10.89
C VAL A 214 42.00 1.06 -9.63
N PRO A 215 43.20 0.96 -9.02
CA PRO A 215 43.55 1.76 -7.86
C PRO A 215 43.60 3.24 -8.21
N SER A 216 42.92 4.06 -7.39
CA SER A 216 42.85 5.51 -7.54
C SER A 216 44.21 6.16 -7.25
N PRO A 217 44.70 7.09 -8.09
CA PRO A 217 45.93 7.82 -7.81
C PRO A 217 45.75 8.78 -6.64
N THR A 218 46.68 8.71 -5.68
CA THR A 218 46.80 9.59 -4.52
C THR A 218 46.99 11.05 -4.93
N PRO A 219 46.23 12.02 -4.36
CA PRO A 219 46.44 13.45 -4.61
C PRO A 219 47.80 13.90 -4.05
N GLN A 220 48.67 14.43 -4.91
CA GLN A 220 49.87 15.16 -4.50
C GLN A 220 49.46 16.51 -3.90
N SER A 221 49.85 16.74 -2.65
CA SER A 221 49.68 18.01 -1.94
C SER A 221 50.57 19.10 -2.55
N PRO A 222 50.06 20.32 -2.81
CA PRO A 222 50.89 21.46 -3.19
C PRO A 222 51.77 21.86 -1.99
N GLN A 223 53.09 21.94 -2.22
CA GLN A 223 54.00 22.57 -1.27
C GLN A 223 53.87 24.09 -1.40
N VAL A 224 53.67 24.75 -0.24
CA VAL A 224 53.87 26.20 -0.05
C VAL A 224 54.91 26.36 1.04
#